data_AF-A0A661V5S1-F1
#
_entry.id   AF-A0A661V5S1-F1
#
_cell.length_a   1.000
_cell.length_b   1.000
_cell.length_c   1.000
_cell.angle_alpha   90.00
_cell.angle_beta   90.00
_cell.angle_gamma   90.00
#
_symmetry.space_group_name_H-M   'P 1'
#
loop_
_entity.id
_entity.type
_entity.pdbx_description
1 polymer ?
#
loop_
_entity_poly.entity_id
_entity_poly.type
_entity_poly.pdbx_seq_one_letter_code
_entity_poly.pdbx_strand_id
1 'polypeptide(L)'
;MSLAEQLHRLQQLDLELQRKQQELNEVEDQLSDNKALMAAELSLASQKDQLEHERKRQRDAEWELEDLQEKVRHIESKLYSGTTRNPKELVNLEIELRRHKGQIRSREDTLLALMSQVEEMEATARTTAGELERLKQEWQQRQETLGHRKGKVETVLAE
;
A
#
# COMPACT_ATOMS: atom_id res chain seq x y z
N MET A 1 -7.39 -67.11 16.90
CA MET A 1 -7.81 -66.06 15.95
C MET A 1 -7.88 -66.68 14.58
N SER A 2 -8.96 -66.42 13.85
CA SER A 2 -9.13 -66.93 12.48
C SER A 2 -8.37 -66.04 11.48
N LEU A 3 -7.99 -66.61 10.33
CA LEU A 3 -7.37 -65.86 9.22
C LEU A 3 -8.25 -64.66 8.79
N ALA A 4 -9.58 -64.82 8.85
CA ALA A 4 -10.54 -63.76 8.53
C ALA A 4 -10.51 -62.59 9.53
N GLU A 5 -10.32 -62.86 10.82
CA GLU A 5 -10.17 -61.80 11.85
C GLU A 5 -8.87 -61.01 11.65
N GLN A 6 -7.78 -61.69 11.28
CA GLN A 6 -6.49 -61.04 11.00
C GLN A 6 -6.56 -60.15 9.75
N LEU A 7 -7.19 -60.64 8.68
CA LEU A 7 -7.43 -59.87 7.46
C LEU A 7 -8.33 -58.65 7.71
N HIS A 8 -9.39 -58.81 8.50
CA HIS A 8 -10.28 -57.70 8.85
C HIS A 8 -9.54 -56.62 9.65
N ARG A 9 -8.70 -57.02 10.61
CA ARG A 9 -7.88 -56.08 11.40
C ARG A 9 -6.85 -55.34 10.55
N LEU A 10 -6.22 -56.03 9.60
CA LEU A 10 -5.31 -55.41 8.64
C LEU A 10 -6.03 -54.37 7.77
N GLN A 11 -7.20 -54.74 7.23
CA GLN A 11 -8.00 -53.83 6.42
C GLN A 11 -8.45 -52.57 7.19
N GLN A 12 -8.75 -52.70 8.49
CA GLN A 12 -9.08 -51.56 9.35
C GLN A 12 -7.87 -50.62 9.52
N LEU A 13 -6.68 -51.18 9.77
CA LEU A 13 -5.44 -50.41 9.86
C LEU A 13 -5.10 -49.69 8.55
N ASP A 14 -5.24 -50.36 7.40
CA ASP A 14 -4.99 -49.75 6.09
C ASP A 14 -5.92 -48.55 5.83
N LEU A 15 -7.20 -48.67 6.19
CA LEU A 15 -8.17 -47.58 6.06
C LEU A 15 -7.88 -46.41 7.00
N GLU A 16 -7.41 -46.69 8.21
CA GLU A 16 -6.99 -45.65 9.16
C GLU A 16 -5.76 -44.91 8.66
N LEU A 17 -4.76 -45.64 8.15
CA LEU A 17 -3.54 -45.07 7.58
C LEU A 17 -3.83 -44.20 6.36
N GLN A 18 -4.70 -44.66 5.46
CA GLN A 18 -5.12 -43.87 4.30
C GLN A 18 -5.82 -42.57 4.71
N ARG A 19 -6.70 -42.61 5.72
CA ARG A 19 -7.38 -41.40 6.25
C ARG A 19 -6.37 -40.42 6.85
N LYS A 20 -5.39 -40.92 7.60
CA LYS A 20 -4.36 -40.09 8.24
C LYS A 20 -3.41 -39.46 7.22
N GLN A 21 -3.05 -40.21 6.16
CA GLN A 21 -2.25 -39.67 5.06
C GLN A 21 -3.00 -38.58 4.30
N GLN A 22 -4.30 -38.77 4.06
CA GLN A 22 -5.13 -37.74 3.43
C GLN A 22 -5.23 -36.49 4.32
N GLU A 23 -5.43 -36.67 5.64
CA GLU A 23 -5.45 -35.57 6.60
C GLU A 23 -4.13 -34.79 6.61
N LEU A 24 -2.99 -35.49 6.53
CA LEU A 24 -1.67 -34.86 6.46
C LEU A 24 -1.52 -34.00 5.20
N ASN A 25 -1.86 -34.54 4.03
CA ASN A 25 -1.78 -33.82 2.76
C ASN A 25 -2.66 -32.55 2.77
N GLU A 26 -3.89 -32.66 3.29
CA GLU A 26 -4.80 -31.51 3.42
C GLU A 26 -4.23 -30.42 4.33
N VAL A 27 -3.54 -30.80 5.41
CA VAL A 27 -2.89 -29.85 6.32
C VAL A 27 -1.68 -29.19 5.66
N GLU A 28 -0.88 -29.94 4.90
CA GLU A 28 0.28 -29.41 4.16
C GLU A 28 -0.13 -28.43 3.05
N ASP A 29 -1.18 -28.74 2.30
CA ASP A 29 -1.72 -27.84 1.28
C ASP A 29 -2.16 -26.51 1.89
N GLN A 30 -2.86 -26.56 3.03
CA GLN A 30 -3.29 -25.36 3.76
C GLN A 30 -2.14 -24.58 4.40
N LEU A 31 -1.07 -25.25 4.81
CA LEU A 31 0.15 -24.60 5.31
C LEU A 31 0.88 -23.86 4.18
N SER A 32 0.81 -24.36 2.95
CA SER A 32 1.44 -23.73 1.77
C SER A 32 0.67 -22.52 1.23
N ASP A 33 -0.62 -22.39 1.54
CA ASP A 33 -1.45 -21.32 0.98
C ASP A 33 -1.20 -19.96 1.66
N ASN A 34 -0.38 -19.15 1.00
CA ASN A 34 -0.07 -17.76 1.38
C ASN A 34 -0.49 -16.74 0.31
N LYS A 35 -1.29 -17.15 -0.68
CA LYS A 35 -1.61 -16.33 -1.86
C LYS A 35 -2.31 -15.03 -1.50
N ALA A 36 -3.23 -15.07 -0.54
CA ALA A 36 -3.93 -13.89 -0.04
C ALA A 36 -2.97 -12.87 0.61
N LEU A 37 -1.98 -13.37 1.35
CA LEU A 37 -0.97 -12.52 1.98
C LEU A 37 -0.06 -11.86 0.94
N MET A 38 0.45 -12.65 -0.02
CA MET A 38 1.26 -12.12 -1.12
C MET A 38 0.51 -11.08 -1.96
N ALA A 39 -0.77 -11.33 -2.26
CA ALA A 39 -1.60 -10.38 -3.01
C ALA A 39 -1.78 -9.05 -2.25
N ALA A 40 -2.02 -9.12 -0.94
CA ALA A 40 -2.14 -7.94 -0.09
C ALA A 40 -0.81 -7.17 0.02
N GLU A 41 0.33 -7.86 0.12
CA GLU A 41 1.66 -7.23 0.12
C GLU A 41 1.96 -6.51 -1.20
N LEU A 42 1.67 -7.14 -2.33
CA LEU A 42 1.83 -6.53 -3.65
C LEU A 42 0.93 -5.30 -3.84
N SER A 43 -0.31 -5.39 -3.38
CA SER A 43 -1.26 -4.25 -3.43
C SER A 43 -0.72 -3.07 -2.61
N LEU A 44 -0.27 -3.32 -1.38
CA LEU A 44 0.30 -2.28 -0.52
C LEU A 44 1.58 -1.67 -1.11
N ALA A 45 2.44 -2.49 -1.71
CA ALA A 45 3.65 -2.00 -2.38
C ALA A 45 3.29 -1.07 -3.55
N SER A 46 2.36 -1.49 -4.42
CA SER A 46 1.89 -0.65 -5.54
C SER A 46 1.26 0.66 -5.07
N GLN A 47 0.48 0.65 -3.99
CA GLN A 47 -0.13 1.86 -3.43
C GLN A 47 0.95 2.82 -2.89
N LYS A 48 1.99 2.29 -2.22
CA LYS A 48 3.10 3.11 -1.71
C LYS A 48 3.91 3.74 -2.83
N ASP A 49 4.18 3.01 -3.91
CA ASP A 49 4.90 3.53 -5.08
C ASP A 49 4.11 4.67 -5.74
N GLN A 50 2.80 4.50 -5.91
CA GLN A 50 1.92 5.54 -6.44
C GLN A 50 1.88 6.76 -5.50
N LEU A 51 1.80 6.55 -4.19
CA LEU A 51 1.82 7.62 -3.20
C LEU A 51 3.14 8.41 -3.24
N GLU A 52 4.28 7.74 -3.40
CA GLU A 52 5.57 8.41 -3.50
C GLU A 52 5.65 9.28 -4.77
N HIS A 53 5.12 8.78 -5.89
CA HIS A 53 5.01 9.54 -7.13
C HIS A 53 4.17 10.81 -6.94
N GLU A 54 2.98 10.70 -6.35
CA GLU A 54 2.11 11.87 -6.14
C GLU A 54 2.67 12.86 -5.13
N ARG A 55 3.33 12.38 -4.06
CA ARG A 55 4.07 13.25 -3.12
C ARG A 55 5.21 14.01 -3.80
N LYS A 56 5.88 13.39 -4.78
CA LYS A 56 6.90 14.09 -5.57
C LYS A 56 6.26 15.19 -6.42
N ARG A 57 5.16 14.89 -7.10
CA ARG A 57 4.40 15.88 -7.89
C ARG A 57 3.90 17.05 -7.02
N GLN A 58 3.45 16.76 -5.81
CA GLN A 58 3.05 17.77 -4.83
C GLN A 58 4.24 18.70 -4.50
N ARG A 59 5.40 18.14 -4.14
CA ARG A 59 6.61 18.95 -3.84
C ARG A 59 7.07 19.78 -5.03
N ASP A 60 7.05 19.21 -6.23
CA ASP A 60 7.41 19.94 -7.45
C ASP A 60 6.44 21.11 -7.68
N ALA A 61 5.13 20.92 -7.43
CA ALA A 61 4.12 21.99 -7.51
C ALA A 61 4.31 23.07 -6.43
N GLU A 62 4.71 22.69 -5.21
CA GLU A 62 5.05 23.61 -4.12
C GLU A 62 6.24 24.51 -4.50
N TRP A 63 7.31 23.94 -5.06
CA TRP A 63 8.47 24.70 -5.52
C TRP A 63 8.12 25.65 -6.68
N GLU A 64 7.36 25.18 -7.67
CA GLU A 64 6.93 26.04 -8.77
C GLU A 64 6.04 27.21 -8.30
N LEU A 65 5.24 26.99 -7.26
CA LEU A 65 4.43 28.04 -6.63
C LEU A 65 5.31 29.05 -5.88
N GLU A 66 6.28 28.57 -5.09
CA GLU A 66 7.22 29.42 -4.36
C GLU A 66 8.03 30.32 -5.30
N ASP A 67 8.57 29.76 -6.38
CA ASP A 67 9.29 30.48 -7.43
C ASP A 67 8.43 31.60 -8.06
N LEU A 68 7.15 31.33 -8.30
CA LEU A 68 6.22 32.32 -8.85
C LEU A 68 5.89 33.41 -7.83
N GLN A 69 5.70 33.05 -6.58
CA GLN A 69 5.49 34.01 -5.50
C GLN A 69 6.71 34.91 -5.31
N GLU A 70 7.93 34.37 -5.43
CA GLU A 70 9.16 35.17 -5.38
C GLU A 70 9.26 36.15 -6.56
N LYS A 71 8.97 35.70 -7.78
CA LYS A 71 8.91 36.58 -8.97
C LYS A 71 7.90 37.70 -8.78
N VAL A 72 6.73 37.41 -8.21
CA VAL A 72 5.71 38.41 -7.88
C VAL A 72 6.24 39.40 -6.86
N ARG A 73 6.88 38.95 -5.77
CA ARG A 73 7.48 39.84 -4.76
C ARG A 73 8.52 40.78 -5.37
N HIS A 74 9.34 40.29 -6.31
CA HIS A 74 10.33 41.10 -7.03
C HIS A 74 9.68 42.17 -7.92
N ILE A 75 8.63 41.79 -8.65
CA ILE A 75 7.87 42.74 -9.50
C ILE A 75 7.19 43.80 -8.64
N GLU A 76 6.56 43.41 -7.53
CA GLU A 76 5.93 44.34 -6.58
C GLU A 76 6.96 45.30 -5.99
N SER A 77 8.14 44.80 -5.58
CA SER A 77 9.23 45.64 -5.10
C SER A 77 9.65 46.67 -6.17
N LYS A 78 9.83 46.27 -7.42
CA LYS A 78 10.17 47.19 -8.52
C LYS A 78 9.08 48.22 -8.81
N LEU A 79 7.81 47.81 -8.76
CA LEU A 79 6.66 48.68 -9.01
C LEU A 79 6.52 49.75 -7.92
N TYR A 80 6.71 49.36 -6.65
CA TYR A 80 6.48 50.23 -5.50
C TYR A 80 7.74 50.93 -4.95
N SER A 81 8.94 50.53 -5.37
CA SER A 81 10.20 51.18 -4.95
C SER A 81 10.37 52.62 -5.46
N GLY A 82 9.56 53.07 -6.42
CA GLY A 82 9.70 54.38 -7.05
C GLY A 82 10.93 54.52 -7.96
N THR A 83 11.67 53.42 -8.18
CA THR A 83 12.86 53.37 -9.05
C THR A 83 12.48 53.49 -10.53
N THR A 84 11.34 52.89 -10.91
CA THR A 84 10.83 52.91 -12.28
C THR A 84 10.00 54.17 -12.50
N ARG A 85 10.52 55.12 -13.31
CA ARG A 85 9.88 56.42 -13.56
C ARG A 85 9.15 56.50 -14.91
N ASN A 86 9.32 55.50 -15.76
CA ASN A 86 8.70 55.44 -17.07
C ASN A 86 7.25 54.92 -16.96
N PRO A 87 6.22 55.71 -17.31
CA PRO A 87 4.82 55.31 -17.21
C PRO A 87 4.49 54.04 -18.01
N LYS A 88 5.14 53.83 -19.16
CA LYS A 88 4.90 52.64 -20.00
C LYS A 88 5.46 51.36 -19.35
N GLU A 89 6.60 51.46 -18.67
CA GLU A 89 7.20 50.34 -17.94
C GLU A 89 6.37 49.97 -16.70
N LEU A 90 5.83 50.97 -15.99
CA LEU A 90 4.93 50.73 -14.86
C LEU A 90 3.66 49.95 -15.28
N VAL A 91 3.03 50.36 -16.37
CA VAL A 91 1.85 49.65 -16.92
C VAL A 91 2.20 48.22 -17.32
N ASN A 92 3.37 48.01 -17.94
CA ASN A 92 3.82 46.65 -18.30
C ASN A 92 4.03 45.77 -17.05
N LEU A 93 4.67 46.31 -16.01
CA LEU A 93 4.88 45.60 -14.74
C LEU A 93 3.56 45.27 -14.04
N GLU A 94 2.56 46.16 -14.08
CA GLU A 94 1.22 45.87 -13.54
C GLU A 94 0.52 44.73 -14.28
N ILE A 95 0.64 44.68 -15.62
CA ILE A 95 0.06 43.61 -16.44
C ILE A 95 0.73 42.28 -16.12
N GLU A 96 2.07 42.25 -16.06
CA GLU A 96 2.84 41.07 -15.67
C GLU A 96 2.46 40.58 -14.27
N LEU A 97 2.35 41.50 -13.31
CA LEU A 97 1.94 41.19 -11.94
C LEU A 97 0.55 40.54 -11.90
N ARG A 98 -0.43 41.09 -12.62
CA ARG A 98 -1.79 40.51 -12.69
C ARG A 98 -1.77 39.12 -13.31
N ARG A 99 -0.99 38.92 -14.38
CA ARG A 99 -0.83 37.60 -15.01
C ARG A 99 -0.24 36.59 -14.04
N HIS A 100 0.85 36.93 -13.36
CA HIS A 100 1.48 36.03 -12.40
C HIS A 100 0.59 35.73 -11.20
N LYS A 101 -0.15 36.72 -10.67
CA LYS A 101 -1.15 36.49 -9.61
C LYS A 101 -2.27 35.53 -10.06
N GLY A 102 -2.70 35.62 -11.32
CA GLY A 102 -3.65 34.65 -11.90
C GLY A 102 -3.08 33.24 -11.98
N GLN A 103 -1.80 33.10 -12.38
CA GLN A 103 -1.10 31.83 -12.41
C GLN A 103 -0.91 31.22 -11.02
N ILE A 104 -0.58 32.04 -10.01
CA ILE A 104 -0.44 31.63 -8.61
C ILE A 104 -1.75 31.00 -8.14
N ARG A 105 -2.89 31.67 -8.30
CA ARG A 105 -4.20 31.13 -7.89
C ARG A 105 -4.50 29.77 -8.52
N SER A 106 -4.30 29.65 -9.84
CA SER A 106 -4.52 28.38 -10.54
C SER A 106 -3.60 27.26 -10.04
N ARG A 107 -2.38 27.59 -9.61
CA ARG A 107 -1.42 26.63 -9.07
C ARG A 107 -1.72 26.27 -7.62
N GLU A 108 -2.18 27.21 -6.81
CA GLU A 108 -2.69 26.97 -5.45
C GLU A 108 -3.88 26.00 -5.51
N ASP A 109 -4.83 26.22 -6.43
CA ASP A 109 -5.96 25.30 -6.64
C ASP A 109 -5.49 23.89 -7.03
N THR A 110 -4.49 23.80 -7.90
CA THR A 110 -3.90 22.52 -8.32
C THR A 110 -3.16 21.83 -7.18
N LEU A 111 -2.41 22.58 -6.38
CA LEU A 111 -1.69 22.07 -5.22
C LEU A 111 -2.66 21.53 -4.17
N LEU A 112 -3.74 22.26 -3.86
CA LEU A 112 -4.79 21.80 -2.94
C LEU A 112 -5.44 20.49 -3.40
N ALA A 113 -5.69 20.34 -4.70
CA ALA A 113 -6.19 19.10 -5.27
C ALA A 113 -5.18 17.95 -5.11
N LEU A 114 -3.89 18.18 -5.39
CA LEU A 114 -2.83 17.18 -5.19
C LEU A 114 -2.68 16.78 -3.72
N MET A 115 -2.73 17.74 -2.79
CA MET A 115 -2.70 17.48 -1.35
C MET A 115 -3.85 16.57 -0.93
N SER A 116 -5.07 16.88 -1.41
CA SER A 116 -6.26 16.08 -1.12
C SER A 116 -6.12 14.65 -1.65
N GLN A 117 -5.58 14.48 -2.87
CA GLN A 117 -5.32 13.17 -3.47
C GLN A 117 -4.27 12.38 -2.67
N VAL A 118 -3.18 13.02 -2.24
CA VAL A 118 -2.15 12.40 -1.40
C VAL A 118 -2.74 11.93 -0.07
N GLU A 119 -3.57 12.74 0.58
CA GLU A 119 -4.24 12.36 1.83
C GLU A 119 -5.16 11.14 1.66
N GLU A 120 -5.94 11.07 0.58
CA GLU A 120 -6.79 9.92 0.27
C GLU A 120 -5.95 8.65 0.02
N MET A 121 -4.87 8.78 -0.74
CA MET A 121 -3.94 7.67 -1.00
C MET A 121 -3.23 7.20 0.27
N GLU A 122 -2.90 8.11 1.19
CA GLU A 122 -2.37 7.74 2.50
C GLU A 122 -3.40 6.98 3.34
N ALA A 123 -4.65 7.44 3.36
CA ALA A 123 -5.71 6.79 4.12
C ALA A 123 -5.95 5.36 3.60
N THR A 124 -6.02 5.18 2.29
CA THR A 124 -6.19 3.86 1.67
C THR A 124 -5.00 2.94 1.95
N ALA A 125 -3.77 3.42 1.80
CA ALA A 125 -2.56 2.65 2.13
C ALA A 125 -2.50 2.25 3.62
N ARG A 126 -2.95 3.12 4.54
CA ARG A 126 -3.05 2.80 5.97
C ARG A 126 -4.06 1.70 6.25
N THR A 127 -5.23 1.76 5.61
CA THR A 127 -6.25 0.70 5.73
C THR A 127 -5.72 -0.63 5.21
N THR A 128 -5.14 -0.66 4.00
CA THR A 128 -4.57 -1.88 3.42
C THR A 128 -3.40 -2.42 4.27
N ALA A 129 -2.59 -1.56 4.87
CA ALA A 129 -1.55 -1.99 5.80
C ALA A 129 -2.12 -2.63 7.07
N GLY A 130 -3.21 -2.09 7.62
CA GLY A 130 -3.91 -2.67 8.76
C GLY A 130 -4.54 -4.03 8.44
N GLU A 131 -5.16 -4.16 7.27
CA GLU A 131 -5.71 -5.43 6.78
C GLU A 131 -4.61 -6.48 6.59
N LEU A 132 -3.47 -6.08 6.01
CA LEU A 132 -2.31 -6.94 5.84
C LEU A 132 -1.80 -7.46 7.18
N GLU A 133 -1.67 -6.59 8.18
CA GLU A 133 -1.21 -6.98 9.51
C GLU A 133 -2.17 -7.99 10.17
N ARG A 134 -3.49 -7.77 10.03
CA ARG A 134 -4.48 -8.73 10.51
C ARG A 134 -4.35 -10.09 9.79
N LEU A 135 -4.20 -10.07 8.47
CA LEU A 135 -3.96 -11.27 7.66
C LEU A 135 -2.69 -12.01 8.07
N LYS A 136 -1.61 -11.29 8.41
CA LYS A 136 -0.37 -11.89 8.92
C LYS A 136 -0.59 -12.61 10.25
N GLN A 137 -1.32 -11.98 11.17
CA GLN A 137 -1.63 -12.58 12.47
C GLN A 137 -2.52 -13.81 12.34
N GLU A 138 -3.57 -13.74 11.52
CA GLU A 138 -4.45 -14.87 11.23
C GLU A 138 -3.66 -16.02 10.57
N TRP A 139 -2.79 -15.70 9.61
CA TRP A 139 -1.93 -16.68 8.97
C TRP A 139 -0.97 -17.34 9.97
N GLN A 140 -0.31 -16.57 10.83
CA GLN A 140 0.60 -17.11 11.83
C GLN A 140 -0.10 -18.04 12.84
N GLN A 141 -1.27 -17.64 13.36
CA GLN A 141 -2.08 -18.50 14.24
C GLN A 141 -2.51 -19.80 13.54
N ARG A 142 -2.86 -19.70 12.25
CA ARG A 142 -3.21 -20.85 11.44
C ARG A 142 -2.01 -21.78 11.25
N GLN A 143 -0.81 -21.23 10.98
CA GLN A 143 0.43 -22.01 10.85
C GLN A 143 0.76 -22.77 12.14
N GLU A 144 0.64 -22.13 13.31
CA GLU A 144 0.86 -22.78 14.60
C GLU A 144 -0.14 -23.93 14.84
N THR A 145 -1.43 -23.67 14.60
CA THR A 145 -2.48 -24.67 14.80
C THR A 145 -2.33 -25.87 13.85
N LEU A 146 -2.08 -25.60 12.57
CA LEU A 146 -1.87 -26.63 11.56
C LEU A 146 -0.56 -27.39 11.78
N GLY A 147 0.51 -26.71 12.21
CA GLY A 147 1.79 -27.35 12.59
C GLY A 147 1.64 -28.31 13.77
N HIS A 148 0.91 -27.91 14.81
CA HIS A 148 0.57 -28.81 15.92
C HIS A 148 -0.26 -30.02 15.46
N ARG A 149 -1.21 -29.81 14.55
CA ARG A 149 -2.05 -30.89 14.02
C ARG A 149 -1.24 -31.85 13.13
N LYS A 150 -0.38 -31.32 12.27
CA LYS A 150 0.58 -32.09 11.47
C LYS A 150 1.46 -32.97 12.36
N GLY A 151 2.08 -32.40 13.39
CA GLY A 151 2.92 -33.16 14.33
C GLY A 151 2.17 -34.31 15.01
N LYS A 152 0.92 -34.10 15.44
CA LYS A 152 0.08 -35.17 16.01
C LYS A 152 -0.21 -36.29 15.01
N VAL A 153 -0.54 -35.94 13.76
CA VAL A 153 -0.83 -36.93 12.70
C VAL A 153 0.44 -37.72 12.34
N GLU A 154 1.60 -37.05 12.27
CA GLU A 154 2.89 -37.70 12.03
C GLU A 154 3.29 -38.66 13.16
N THR A 155 3.01 -38.30 14.42
CA THR A 155 3.31 -39.18 15.56
C THR A 155 2.46 -40.45 15.49
N VAL A 156 1.17 -40.32 15.15
CA VAL A 156 0.23 -41.44 15.00
C VAL A 156 0.56 -42.30 13.77
N LEU A 157 1.13 -41.74 12.71
CA LEU A 157 1.58 -42.49 11.53
C LEU A 157 2.94 -43.21 11.76
N ALA A 158 3.71 -42.78 12.75
CA ALA A 158 5.02 -43.37 13.09
C ALA A 158 4.94 -44.50 14.13
N GLU A 159 3.79 -44.63 14.82
CA GLU A 159 3.46 -45.73 15.75
C GLU A 159 2.85 -46.93 15.01
#